data_AF-A0A7C1URL7-F1
#
_entry.id   AF-A0A7C1URL7-F1
#
_cell.length_a   1.000
_cell.length_b   1.000
_cell.length_c   1.000
_cell.angle_alpha   90.00
_cell.angle_beta   90.00
_cell.angle_gamma   90.00
#
_symmetry.space_group_name_H-M   'P 1'
#
loop_
_entity.id
_entity.type
_entity.pdbx_description
1 polymer ?
#
loop_
_entity_poly.entity_id
_entity_poly.type
_entity_poly.pdbx_seq_one_letter_code
_entity_poly.pdbx_strand_id
1 'polypeptide(L)'
;MGYGAMSVTKKKNRGFTKAALTSAILCATTWSGGAAAASAGFDGKDITSSFVYGTIPLDTVTVTASDAVNPDVDDLYSISGDRIWDVDYAGNTITMTYDSINDGHEYMYGSSEHFGFHFEDTANNLPDILGITVDTTFAPHMFMPGLVSFDANNIWVDLAGSMCHAMAMGSMPSCMNGASPTGWNNQIGLSVDFGGHHAPPVPLPAAAWLMLSGMGVLGFMRRRRTA
;
A
#
# COMPACT_ATOMS: atom_id res chain seq x y z
N MET A 1 -62.38 -5.96 11.04
CA MET A 1 -63.46 -6.75 10.39
C MET A 1 -62.88 -7.38 9.13
N GLY A 2 -63.01 -8.70 8.97
CA GLY A 2 -62.53 -9.42 7.79
C GLY A 2 -61.92 -10.78 8.14
N TYR A 3 -62.78 -11.77 8.33
CA TYR A 3 -62.45 -13.19 8.52
C TYR A 3 -61.98 -13.84 7.20
N GLY A 4 -61.11 -14.85 7.29
CA GLY A 4 -60.81 -15.76 6.17
C GLY A 4 -60.08 -17.01 6.64
N ALA A 5 -60.83 -18.09 6.83
CA ALA A 5 -60.38 -19.37 7.39
C ALA A 5 -60.12 -20.44 6.32
N MET A 6 -59.32 -21.44 6.73
CA MET A 6 -59.28 -22.85 6.29
C MET A 6 -58.87 -23.21 4.85
N SER A 7 -57.87 -24.09 4.73
CA SER A 7 -58.15 -25.52 4.47
C SER A 7 -56.89 -26.38 4.63
N VAL A 8 -57.04 -27.48 5.37
CA VAL A 8 -56.08 -28.57 5.53
C VAL A 8 -56.47 -29.68 4.57
N THR A 9 -55.51 -30.25 3.84
CA THR A 9 -55.69 -31.60 3.26
C THR A 9 -54.45 -32.46 3.50
N LYS A 10 -54.61 -33.47 4.37
CA LYS A 10 -53.71 -34.64 4.47
C LYS A 10 -53.94 -35.55 3.27
N LYS A 11 -52.87 -36.09 2.67
CA LYS A 11 -52.91 -37.42 2.05
C LYS A 11 -51.62 -38.19 2.33
N LYS A 12 -51.81 -39.49 2.57
CA LYS A 12 -50.94 -40.47 3.22
C LYS A 12 -50.52 -41.54 2.19
N ASN A 13 -49.49 -42.29 2.56
CA ASN A 13 -49.04 -43.62 2.08
C ASN A 13 -47.92 -43.60 1.02
N ARG A 14 -46.69 -44.02 1.38
CA ARG A 14 -46.16 -45.38 1.68
C ARG A 14 -45.77 -46.13 0.40
N GLY A 15 -44.47 -46.35 0.24
CA GLY A 15 -43.90 -47.28 -0.72
C GLY A 15 -42.43 -47.54 -0.40
N PHE A 16 -42.15 -48.72 0.17
CA PHE A 16 -40.83 -49.28 0.43
C PHE A 16 -40.08 -49.54 -0.88
N THR A 17 -38.78 -49.24 -0.93
CA THR A 17 -37.82 -50.07 -1.69
C THR A 17 -36.43 -50.01 -1.06
N LYS A 18 -35.76 -51.15 -1.16
CA LYS A 18 -34.57 -51.58 -0.44
C LYS A 18 -33.27 -51.00 -1.02
N ALA A 19 -32.30 -50.87 -0.11
CA ALA A 19 -30.87 -51.14 -0.28
C ALA A 19 -30.12 -50.62 -1.51
N ALA A 20 -29.23 -49.65 -1.26
CA ALA A 20 -27.85 -49.72 -1.74
C ALA A 20 -26.95 -49.12 -0.66
N LEU A 21 -26.20 -49.99 0.01
CA LEU A 21 -25.06 -49.61 0.84
C LEU A 21 -23.95 -49.23 -0.14
N THR A 22 -23.66 -47.94 -0.26
CA THR A 22 -22.45 -47.48 -0.97
C THR A 22 -21.61 -46.76 0.06
N SER A 23 -20.60 -47.46 0.55
CA SER A 23 -19.52 -46.90 1.35
C SER A 23 -18.76 -45.87 0.52
N ALA A 24 -19.17 -44.60 0.61
CA ALA A 24 -18.32 -43.50 0.24
C ALA A 24 -17.47 -43.16 1.46
N ILE A 25 -16.19 -43.55 1.41
CA ILE A 25 -15.17 -42.98 2.27
C ILE A 25 -15.08 -41.50 1.89
N LEU A 26 -15.83 -40.66 2.60
CA LEU A 26 -15.64 -39.22 2.55
C LEU A 26 -14.37 -38.95 3.35
N CYS A 27 -13.22 -38.91 2.67
CA CYS A 27 -12.06 -38.22 3.19
C CYS A 27 -12.48 -36.77 3.35
N ALA A 28 -12.95 -36.40 4.55
CA ALA A 28 -12.97 -35.02 4.99
C ALA A 28 -11.50 -34.60 5.11
N THR A 29 -10.87 -34.25 3.99
CA THR A 29 -9.82 -33.27 4.01
C THR A 29 -10.50 -31.99 4.48
N THR A 30 -10.42 -31.74 5.78
CA THR A 30 -10.51 -30.37 6.26
C THR A 30 -9.42 -29.65 5.49
N TRP A 31 -9.82 -28.96 4.43
CA TRP A 31 -9.08 -27.80 3.96
C TRP A 31 -9.04 -26.92 5.20
N SER A 32 -7.97 -27.04 5.98
CA SER A 32 -7.49 -25.94 6.80
C SER A 32 -7.41 -24.82 5.79
N GLY A 33 -8.41 -23.94 5.81
CA GLY A 33 -8.33 -22.68 5.12
C GLY A 33 -6.98 -22.16 5.53
N GLY A 34 -6.04 -22.14 4.58
CA GLY A 34 -4.86 -21.33 4.77
C GLY A 34 -5.45 -19.99 5.12
N ALA A 35 -5.20 -19.53 6.35
CA ALA A 35 -5.44 -18.14 6.70
C ALA A 35 -4.87 -17.40 5.50
N ALA A 36 -5.75 -16.77 4.72
CA ALA A 36 -5.33 -15.95 3.61
C ALA A 36 -4.27 -15.06 4.24
N ALA A 37 -3.02 -15.21 3.80
CA ALA A 37 -1.97 -14.31 4.22
C ALA A 37 -2.58 -12.94 3.95
N ALA A 38 -2.93 -12.21 5.01
CA ALA A 38 -3.50 -10.90 4.85
C ALA A 38 -2.53 -10.18 3.91
N SER A 39 -3.05 -9.69 2.79
CA SER A 39 -2.27 -8.88 1.88
C SER A 39 -1.56 -7.84 2.74
N ALA A 40 -0.24 -7.93 2.86
CA ALA A 40 0.48 -6.94 3.64
C ALA A 40 0.55 -5.68 2.76
N GLY A 41 -0.26 -4.70 3.13
CA GLY A 41 -0.63 -3.57 2.30
C GLY A 41 -1.87 -2.89 2.86
N PHE A 42 -2.17 -1.72 2.31
CA PHE A 42 -3.26 -0.85 2.74
C PHE A 42 -4.63 -1.28 2.23
N ASP A 43 -4.73 -2.05 1.15
CA ASP A 43 -6.02 -2.42 0.55
C ASP A 43 -6.98 -3.10 1.55
N GLY A 44 -8.18 -2.51 1.69
CA GLY A 44 -9.22 -2.92 2.62
C GLY A 44 -8.93 -2.62 4.09
N LYS A 45 -7.96 -1.74 4.39
CA LYS A 45 -7.56 -1.37 5.75
C LYS A 45 -8.01 0.05 6.08
N ASP A 46 -8.51 0.23 7.29
CA ASP A 46 -8.86 1.56 7.80
C ASP A 46 -7.60 2.31 8.21
N ILE A 47 -7.36 3.47 7.60
CA ILE A 47 -6.23 4.35 7.90
C ILE A 47 -6.76 5.73 8.28
N THR A 48 -6.25 6.28 9.37
CA THR A 48 -6.51 7.67 9.76
C THR A 48 -5.40 8.56 9.19
N SER A 49 -5.77 9.44 8.27
CA SER A 49 -4.92 10.50 7.72
C SER A 49 -5.18 11.80 8.45
N SER A 50 -4.12 12.47 8.88
CA SER A 50 -4.21 13.83 9.43
C SER A 50 -3.19 14.75 8.76
N PHE A 51 -3.61 15.98 8.49
CA PHE A 51 -2.65 17.06 8.27
C PHE A 51 -2.39 17.76 9.60
N VAL A 52 -1.13 17.98 9.92
CA VAL A 52 -0.69 18.39 11.27
C VAL A 52 0.18 19.64 11.23
N TYR A 53 0.22 20.34 12.37
CA TYR A 53 1.31 21.26 12.73
C TYR A 53 2.03 20.71 13.96
N GLY A 54 3.21 20.14 13.74
CA GLY A 54 3.92 19.31 14.71
C GLY A 54 3.11 18.05 15.00
N THR A 55 2.52 17.99 16.20
CA THR A 55 1.63 16.89 16.62
C THR A 55 0.17 17.30 16.75
N ILE A 56 -0.17 18.53 16.34
CA ILE A 56 -1.52 19.07 16.45
C ILE A 56 -2.24 18.79 15.13
N PRO A 57 -3.31 17.96 15.12
CA PRO A 57 -4.11 17.78 13.91
C PRO A 57 -4.86 19.05 13.57
N LEU A 58 -4.75 19.47 12.32
CA LEU A 58 -5.49 20.59 11.73
C LEU A 58 -6.68 20.10 10.92
N ASP A 59 -6.54 18.92 10.30
CA ASP A 59 -7.58 18.19 9.62
C ASP A 59 -7.32 16.68 9.75
N THR A 60 -8.38 15.89 9.86
CA THR A 60 -8.30 14.44 10.09
C THR A 60 -9.46 13.74 9.40
N VAL A 61 -9.13 12.66 8.68
CA VAL A 61 -10.09 11.79 8.01
C VAL A 61 -9.69 10.34 8.23
N THR A 62 -10.66 9.44 8.29
CA THR A 62 -10.42 8.00 8.31
C THR A 62 -11.12 7.38 7.12
N VAL A 63 -10.37 6.60 6.34
CA VAL A 63 -10.85 5.95 5.12
C VAL A 63 -10.47 4.47 5.14
N THR A 64 -11.26 3.64 4.48
CA THR A 64 -10.84 2.28 4.13
C THR A 64 -10.08 2.38 2.81
N ALA A 65 -8.76 2.22 2.86
CA ALA A 65 -7.88 2.31 1.70
C ALA A 65 -8.25 1.27 0.63
N SER A 66 -8.10 1.64 -0.65
CA SER A 66 -8.44 0.77 -1.77
C SER A 66 -7.58 1.00 -3.00
N ASP A 67 -6.99 -0.08 -3.52
CA ASP A 67 -6.24 -0.06 -4.79
C ASP A 67 -7.11 0.31 -6.01
N ALA A 68 -8.43 0.36 -5.85
CA ALA A 68 -9.40 0.65 -6.90
C ALA A 68 -9.91 2.10 -6.89
N VAL A 69 -9.61 2.87 -5.85
CA VAL A 69 -10.03 4.27 -5.68
C VAL A 69 -8.78 5.13 -5.65
N ASN A 70 -8.78 6.25 -6.38
CA ASN A 70 -7.67 7.19 -6.35
C ASN A 70 -8.21 8.61 -6.62
N PRO A 71 -7.97 9.57 -5.71
CA PRO A 71 -7.34 9.39 -4.40
C PRO A 71 -8.29 8.71 -3.38
N ASP A 72 -7.74 8.05 -2.37
CA ASP A 72 -8.54 7.53 -1.23
C ASP A 72 -9.01 8.66 -0.31
N VAL A 73 -8.15 9.66 -0.11
CA VAL A 73 -8.47 10.89 0.59
C VAL A 73 -8.38 12.03 -0.40
N ASP A 74 -9.54 12.59 -0.69
CA ASP A 74 -9.68 13.82 -1.47
C ASP A 74 -9.71 15.02 -0.51
N ASP A 75 -9.13 16.12 -0.95
CA ASP A 75 -9.14 17.40 -0.27
C ASP A 75 -8.63 17.47 1.18
N LEU A 76 -7.57 16.74 1.55
CA LEU A 76 -7.01 16.81 2.91
C LEU A 76 -6.40 18.19 3.17
N TYR A 77 -6.86 18.82 4.25
CA TYR A 77 -6.45 20.12 4.76
C TYR A 77 -6.81 21.34 3.90
N SER A 78 -7.63 22.19 4.49
CA SER A 78 -8.08 23.44 3.91
C SER A 78 -7.99 24.55 4.94
N ILE A 79 -6.81 25.15 5.11
CA ILE A 79 -6.78 26.52 5.64
C ILE A 79 -7.23 27.42 4.49
N SER A 80 -8.50 27.82 4.54
CA SER A 80 -9.20 28.73 3.61
C SER A 80 -9.59 28.23 2.21
N GLY A 81 -9.40 26.96 1.87
CA GLY A 81 -9.72 26.41 0.54
C GLY A 81 -8.51 26.19 -0.35
N ASP A 82 -7.32 26.63 0.08
CA ASP A 82 -6.24 26.96 -0.85
C ASP A 82 -5.01 26.03 -0.75
N ARG A 83 -5.00 25.05 0.16
CA ARG A 83 -3.81 24.22 0.46
C ARG A 83 -4.11 22.74 0.55
N ILE A 84 -4.79 22.27 -0.47
CA ILE A 84 -5.41 20.96 -0.57
C ILE A 84 -4.38 19.91 -0.99
N TRP A 85 -4.41 18.77 -0.31
CA TRP A 85 -3.61 17.59 -0.63
C TRP A 85 -4.48 16.35 -0.81
N ASP A 86 -4.14 15.56 -1.81
CA ASP A 86 -4.73 14.25 -2.02
C ASP A 86 -3.81 13.18 -1.45
N VAL A 87 -4.39 12.13 -0.87
CA VAL A 87 -3.65 10.97 -0.39
C VAL A 87 -4.21 9.70 -1.03
N ASP A 88 -3.31 8.91 -1.62
CA ASP A 88 -3.60 7.65 -2.28
C ASP A 88 -2.85 6.51 -1.60
N TYR A 89 -3.55 5.40 -1.35
CA TYR A 89 -3.04 4.19 -0.75
C TYR A 89 -3.14 3.03 -1.75
N ALA A 90 -2.02 2.66 -2.35
CA ALA A 90 -1.97 1.59 -3.33
C ALA A 90 -0.95 0.53 -2.92
N GLY A 91 -1.40 -0.71 -2.70
CA GLY A 91 -0.56 -1.82 -2.26
C GLY A 91 0.12 -1.48 -0.92
N ASN A 92 1.43 -1.28 -0.94
CA ASN A 92 2.21 -0.86 0.23
C ASN A 92 2.76 0.58 0.08
N THR A 93 2.17 1.37 -0.80
CA THR A 93 2.60 2.75 -1.05
C THR A 93 1.58 3.77 -0.56
N ILE A 94 2.09 4.90 -0.07
CA ILE A 94 1.31 6.11 0.21
C ILE A 94 1.83 7.19 -0.72
N THR A 95 0.95 7.81 -1.51
CA THR A 95 1.29 8.96 -2.33
C THR A 95 0.54 10.18 -1.83
N MET A 96 1.27 11.26 -1.54
CA MET A 96 0.68 12.56 -1.21
C MET A 96 0.88 13.50 -2.40
N THR A 97 -0.19 14.05 -2.95
CA THR A 97 -0.16 14.98 -4.10
C THR A 97 -0.71 16.34 -3.70
N TYR A 98 0.06 17.42 -3.86
CA TYR A 98 -0.45 18.77 -3.65
C TYR A 98 -1.26 19.23 -4.85
N ASP A 99 -2.58 19.10 -4.79
CA ASP A 99 -3.46 19.33 -5.95
C ASP A 99 -3.76 20.82 -6.19
N SER A 100 -3.86 21.62 -5.11
CA SER A 100 -4.15 23.06 -5.15
C SER A 100 -3.23 23.90 -6.06
N ILE A 101 -2.06 23.39 -6.45
CA ILE A 101 -1.21 24.04 -7.47
C ILE A 101 -1.91 24.21 -8.81
N ASN A 102 -2.85 23.32 -9.15
CA ASN A 102 -3.62 23.38 -10.39
C ASN A 102 -4.57 24.59 -10.43
N ASP A 103 -5.00 25.07 -9.27
CA ASP A 103 -5.81 26.28 -9.12
C ASP A 103 -4.97 27.55 -8.89
N GLY A 104 -3.64 27.43 -9.01
CA GLY A 104 -2.69 28.53 -8.85
C GLY A 104 -2.41 28.89 -7.40
N HIS A 105 -2.79 28.04 -6.45
CA HIS A 105 -2.35 28.20 -5.08
C HIS A 105 -0.92 27.70 -4.91
N GLU A 106 -0.18 28.37 -4.02
CA GLU A 106 1.22 28.08 -3.77
C GLU A 106 1.42 27.95 -2.26
N TYR A 107 2.43 27.18 -1.88
CA TYR A 107 2.85 27.12 -0.49
C TYR A 107 4.36 27.22 -0.36
N MET A 108 4.78 27.77 0.77
CA MET A 108 6.16 27.81 1.22
C MET A 108 6.12 27.62 2.73
N TYR A 109 6.70 26.54 3.22
CA TYR A 109 6.89 26.31 4.64
C TYR A 109 8.30 26.69 5.05
N GLY A 110 8.43 27.47 6.12
CA GLY A 110 9.72 27.77 6.73
C GLY A 110 10.36 26.54 7.37
N SER A 111 11.68 26.57 7.61
CA SER A 111 12.39 25.45 8.27
C SER A 111 12.00 25.25 9.74
N SER A 112 11.27 26.19 10.33
CA SER A 112 10.71 26.11 11.69
C SER A 112 9.21 25.81 11.70
N GLU A 113 8.60 25.67 10.52
CA GLU A 113 7.17 25.40 10.37
C GLU A 113 6.99 23.91 10.09
N HIS A 114 6.57 23.17 11.11
CA HIS A 114 6.44 21.71 11.06
C HIS A 114 5.06 21.29 10.56
N PHE A 115 4.65 21.77 9.38
CA PHE A 115 3.44 21.28 8.73
C PHE A 115 3.70 19.92 8.08
N GLY A 116 2.69 19.07 7.99
CA GLY A 116 2.86 17.81 7.27
C GLY A 116 1.75 16.82 7.55
N PHE A 117 2.08 15.54 7.46
CA PHE A 117 1.12 14.44 7.54
C PHE A 117 1.40 13.51 8.71
N HIS A 118 0.33 12.96 9.26
CA HIS A 118 0.36 11.83 10.19
C HIS A 118 -0.62 10.77 9.68
N PHE A 119 -0.11 9.57 9.45
CA PHE A 119 -0.90 8.39 9.08
C PHE A 119 -0.87 7.41 10.24
N GLU A 120 -2.04 6.92 10.65
CA GLU A 120 -2.20 6.03 11.80
C GLU A 120 -3.10 4.85 11.48
N ASP A 121 -2.65 3.64 11.81
CA ASP A 121 -3.49 2.45 11.88
C ASP A 121 -4.19 2.39 13.25
N THR A 122 -5.31 3.10 13.35
CA THR A 122 -6.09 3.18 14.60
C THR A 122 -6.78 1.86 14.97
N ALA A 123 -7.00 0.98 13.99
CA ALA A 123 -7.66 -0.31 14.17
C ALA A 123 -6.67 -1.45 14.45
N ASN A 124 -5.35 -1.18 14.38
CA ASN A 124 -4.28 -2.18 14.49
C ASN A 124 -4.52 -3.37 13.55
N ASN A 125 -4.93 -3.08 12.31
CA ASN A 125 -5.33 -4.03 11.28
C ASN A 125 -4.27 -4.21 10.17
N LEU A 126 -3.21 -3.40 10.20
CA LEU A 126 -1.98 -3.54 9.41
C LEU A 126 -0.94 -4.37 10.18
N PRO A 127 -0.02 -5.05 9.46
CA PRO A 127 1.18 -5.55 10.09
C PRO A 127 2.11 -4.41 10.54
N ASP A 128 2.98 -4.67 11.52
CA ASP A 128 3.95 -3.68 11.99
C ASP A 128 4.77 -3.09 10.84
N ILE A 129 4.93 -1.77 10.84
CA ILE A 129 5.82 -1.08 9.92
C ILE A 129 7.28 -1.33 10.36
N LEU A 130 8.08 -1.89 9.46
CA LEU A 130 9.49 -2.20 9.69
C LEU A 130 10.43 -1.19 9.02
N GLY A 131 9.95 -0.49 8.00
CA GLY A 131 10.76 0.42 7.21
C GLY A 131 9.92 1.30 6.29
N ILE A 132 10.48 2.45 5.93
CA ILE A 132 9.93 3.34 4.90
C ILE A 132 11.04 3.74 3.95
N THR A 133 10.77 3.65 2.66
CA THR A 133 11.58 4.28 1.62
C THR A 133 10.80 5.45 1.05
N VAL A 134 11.44 6.61 0.94
CA VAL A 134 10.83 7.84 0.41
C VAL A 134 11.25 8.01 -1.05
N ASP A 135 10.27 8.14 -1.95
CA ASP A 135 10.48 8.55 -3.33
C ASP A 135 10.35 10.07 -3.45
N THR A 136 11.43 10.72 -3.88
CA THR A 136 11.50 12.17 -4.09
C THR A 136 11.60 12.57 -5.55
N THR A 137 11.37 11.64 -6.48
CA THR A 137 11.50 11.89 -7.92
C THR A 137 10.70 13.11 -8.38
N PHE A 138 9.50 13.31 -7.80
CA PHE A 138 8.62 14.45 -8.08
C PHE A 138 8.23 15.22 -6.81
N ALA A 139 9.05 15.15 -5.76
CA ALA A 139 8.76 15.84 -4.51
C ALA A 139 8.87 17.36 -4.66
N PRO A 140 8.09 18.13 -3.87
CA PRO A 140 8.24 19.58 -3.78
C PRO A 140 9.67 20.01 -3.49
N HIS A 141 10.03 21.20 -3.98
CA HIS A 141 11.38 21.72 -3.81
C HIS A 141 11.72 21.85 -2.32
N MET A 142 12.96 21.51 -1.94
CA MET A 142 13.45 21.47 -0.55
C MET A 142 12.78 20.45 0.38
N PHE A 143 11.89 19.58 -0.09
CA PHE A 143 11.44 18.45 0.72
C PHE A 143 12.62 17.54 1.10
N MET A 144 12.67 17.12 2.37
CA MET A 144 13.78 16.35 2.93
C MET A 144 13.30 14.96 3.40
N PRO A 145 13.74 13.86 2.75
CA PRO A 145 13.38 12.49 3.17
C PRO A 145 13.68 12.14 4.63
N GLY A 146 14.74 12.75 5.19
CA GLY A 146 15.13 12.54 6.58
C GLY A 146 14.17 13.13 7.62
N LEU A 147 13.13 13.83 7.17
CA LEU A 147 12.03 14.32 8.01
C LEU A 147 10.82 13.38 8.01
N VAL A 148 10.94 12.19 7.40
CA VAL A 148 9.99 11.10 7.55
C VAL A 148 10.41 10.23 8.73
N SER A 149 9.46 9.94 9.61
CA SER A 149 9.66 9.06 10.77
C SER A 149 8.48 8.12 10.91
N PHE A 150 8.68 7.00 11.60
CA PHE A 150 7.64 6.00 11.79
C PHE A 150 7.87 5.19 13.05
N ASP A 151 6.80 4.56 13.52
CA ASP A 151 6.82 3.44 14.45
C ASP A 151 5.96 2.29 13.91
N ALA A 152 5.59 1.32 14.74
CA ALA A 152 4.84 0.14 14.31
C ALA A 152 3.51 0.48 13.59
N ASN A 153 2.83 1.55 14.00
CA ASN A 153 1.46 1.87 13.56
C ASN A 153 1.30 3.29 13.04
N ASN A 154 2.38 4.09 13.05
CA ASN A 154 2.34 5.50 12.73
C ASN A 154 3.42 5.88 11.74
N ILE A 155 3.09 6.83 10.87
CA ILE A 155 4.01 7.46 9.93
C ILE A 155 3.82 8.97 10.03
N TRP A 156 4.92 9.70 10.20
CA TRP A 156 4.93 11.16 10.17
C TRP A 156 5.81 11.66 9.04
N VAL A 157 5.28 12.61 8.27
CA VAL A 157 5.98 13.28 7.17
C VAL A 157 5.98 14.77 7.48
N ASP A 158 7.15 15.35 7.72
CA ASP A 158 7.29 16.79 7.96
C ASP A 158 7.76 17.52 6.68
N LEU A 159 7.02 18.57 6.32
CA LEU A 159 7.22 19.40 5.14
C LEU A 159 8.06 20.65 5.42
N ALA A 160 8.69 20.76 6.60
CA ALA A 160 9.51 21.90 6.98
C ALA A 160 10.54 22.26 5.89
N GLY A 161 10.52 23.52 5.48
CA GLY A 161 11.39 24.06 4.43
C GLY A 161 10.94 23.79 2.99
N SER A 162 9.93 22.94 2.78
CA SER A 162 9.46 22.60 1.42
C SER A 162 8.57 23.70 0.83
N MET A 163 8.52 23.75 -0.51
CA MET A 163 7.73 24.73 -1.26
C MET A 163 7.31 24.21 -2.63
N CYS A 164 6.19 24.72 -3.13
CA CYS A 164 5.74 24.56 -4.52
C CYS A 164 5.13 25.89 -4.99
N HIS A 165 5.73 26.45 -6.02
CA HIS A 165 5.28 27.69 -6.68
C HIS A 165 4.96 27.42 -8.14
N ALA A 166 3.87 27.99 -8.65
CA ALA A 166 3.48 27.86 -10.05
C ALA A 166 4.56 28.50 -10.94
N MET A 167 5.10 29.64 -10.51
CA MET A 167 6.17 30.35 -11.22
C MET A 167 7.37 30.59 -10.31
N ALA A 168 8.55 30.69 -10.92
CA ALA A 168 9.76 31.03 -10.17
C ALA A 168 9.69 32.47 -9.65
N MET A 169 10.01 32.68 -8.38
CA MET A 169 10.01 33.98 -7.71
C MET A 169 11.36 34.24 -7.03
N GLY A 170 12.23 35.00 -7.70
CA GLY A 170 13.57 35.30 -7.17
C GLY A 170 14.42 34.03 -7.04
N SER A 171 14.78 33.66 -5.81
CA SER A 171 15.54 32.44 -5.50
C SER A 171 14.65 31.20 -5.31
N MET A 172 13.33 31.34 -5.40
CA MET A 172 12.37 30.26 -5.25
C MET A 172 12.05 29.68 -6.63
N PRO A 173 12.46 28.44 -6.94
CA PRO A 173 12.18 27.84 -8.24
C PRO A 173 10.69 27.51 -8.38
N SER A 174 10.25 27.41 -9.63
CA SER A 174 8.93 26.85 -9.95
C SER A 174 8.90 25.35 -9.67
N CYS A 175 7.75 24.82 -9.26
CA CYS A 175 7.50 23.39 -9.19
C CYS A 175 6.99 22.80 -10.52
N MET A 176 6.90 23.58 -11.61
CA MET A 176 6.56 23.02 -12.94
C MET A 176 7.57 21.95 -13.36
N ASN A 177 7.08 20.76 -13.70
CA ASN A 177 7.88 19.68 -14.26
C ASN A 177 7.06 18.84 -15.24
N GLY A 178 7.25 19.07 -16.54
CA GLY A 178 6.55 18.32 -17.59
C GLY A 178 6.89 16.83 -17.68
N ALA A 179 7.88 16.34 -16.93
CA ALA A 179 8.16 14.91 -16.80
C ALA A 179 7.39 14.25 -15.63
N SER A 180 6.80 15.04 -14.74
CA SER A 180 5.95 14.53 -13.65
C SER A 180 4.58 14.11 -14.18
N PRO A 181 3.95 13.05 -13.62
CA PRO A 181 2.59 12.64 -13.97
C PRO A 181 1.55 13.76 -13.86
N THR A 182 1.73 14.68 -12.91
CA THR A 182 0.83 15.82 -12.66
C THR A 182 1.23 17.06 -13.45
N GLY A 183 2.40 17.06 -14.12
CA GLY A 183 3.03 18.25 -14.67
C GLY A 183 3.78 19.10 -13.63
N TRP A 184 3.84 18.66 -12.37
CA TRP A 184 4.45 19.38 -11.24
C TRP A 184 5.32 18.47 -10.36
N ASN A 185 6.36 19.03 -9.76
CA ASN A 185 7.04 18.44 -8.62
C ASN A 185 6.21 18.67 -7.36
N ASN A 186 5.11 17.94 -7.24
CA ASN A 186 4.12 18.08 -6.18
C ASN A 186 3.73 16.74 -5.53
N GLN A 187 4.51 15.67 -5.75
CA GLN A 187 4.19 14.32 -5.27
C GLN A 187 5.28 13.78 -4.36
N ILE A 188 4.89 13.34 -3.16
CA ILE A 188 5.75 12.62 -2.23
C ILE A 188 5.27 11.17 -2.20
N GLY A 189 6.15 10.22 -2.49
CA GLY A 189 5.84 8.79 -2.42
C GLY A 189 6.51 8.14 -1.22
N LEU A 190 5.80 7.26 -0.52
CA LEU A 190 6.33 6.41 0.53
C LEU A 190 6.09 4.96 0.16
N SER A 191 7.12 4.13 0.19
CA SER A 191 7.01 2.67 0.11
C SER A 191 7.22 2.09 1.51
N VAL A 192 6.19 1.46 2.04
CA VAL A 192 6.16 0.93 3.41
C VAL A 192 6.51 -0.55 3.41
N ASP A 193 7.46 -0.93 4.26
CA ASP A 193 7.85 -2.31 4.51
C ASP A 193 7.08 -2.83 5.73
N PHE A 194 6.26 -3.86 5.53
CA PHE A 194 5.39 -4.42 6.56
C PHE A 194 5.92 -5.77 7.05
N GLY A 195 5.79 -6.02 8.36
CA GLY A 195 6.13 -7.28 8.99
C GLY A 195 5.38 -8.46 8.36
N GLY A 196 6.12 -9.39 7.76
CA GLY A 196 5.57 -10.53 7.02
C GLY A 196 5.80 -10.47 5.50
N HIS A 197 6.21 -9.33 4.96
CA HIS A 197 6.73 -9.20 3.60
C HIS A 197 8.26 -9.23 3.60
N HIS A 198 8.85 -10.41 3.73
CA HIS A 198 10.24 -10.54 3.28
C HIS A 198 10.26 -10.57 1.77
N ALA A 199 10.68 -9.46 1.15
CA ALA A 199 11.22 -9.50 -0.20
C ALA A 199 12.22 -10.67 -0.28
N PRO A 200 12.17 -11.53 -1.32
CA PRO A 200 13.07 -12.66 -1.41
C PRO A 200 14.51 -12.15 -1.28
N PRO A 201 15.37 -12.80 -0.47
CA PRO A 201 16.71 -12.31 -0.21
C PRO A 201 17.42 -12.11 -1.54
N VAL A 202 17.83 -10.87 -1.82
CA VAL A 202 18.64 -10.53 -2.99
C VAL A 202 19.85 -11.47 -2.95
N PRO A 203 20.02 -12.40 -3.90
CA PRO A 203 21.14 -13.32 -3.86
C PRO A 203 22.41 -12.49 -4.01
N LEU A 204 23.23 -12.48 -2.96
CA LEU A 204 24.57 -11.88 -3.02
C LEU A 204 25.33 -12.50 -4.20
N PRO A 205 26.05 -11.69 -5.02
CA PRO A 205 26.70 -12.14 -6.25
C PRO A 205 27.78 -13.23 -6.04
N ALA A 206 28.07 -13.62 -4.80
CA ALA A 206 29.00 -14.70 -4.47
C ALA A 206 28.43 -16.12 -4.72
N ALA A 207 27.11 -16.31 -4.74
CA ALA A 207 26.52 -17.65 -4.92
C ALA A 207 26.52 -18.12 -6.39
N ALA A 208 26.55 -17.21 -7.36
CA ALA A 208 26.57 -17.55 -8.79
C ALA A 208 27.89 -18.21 -9.24
N TRP A 209 29.00 -17.92 -8.55
CA TRP A 209 30.32 -18.49 -8.89
C TRP A 209 30.53 -19.91 -8.38
N LEU A 210 29.79 -20.34 -7.35
CA LEU A 210 29.93 -21.68 -6.75
C LEU A 210 29.20 -22.78 -7.55
N MET A 211 28.26 -22.42 -8.42
CA MET A 211 27.54 -23.37 -9.28
C MET A 211 28.25 -23.65 -10.61
N LEU A 212 29.24 -22.84 -11.01
CA LEU A 212 29.93 -23.01 -12.30
C LEU A 212 31.22 -23.85 -12.22
N SER A 213 31.70 -24.20 -11.02
CA SER A 213 32.93 -24.98 -10.82
C SER A 213 32.72 -26.51 -10.78
N GLY A 214 31.48 -26.98 -10.92
CA GLY A 214 31.10 -28.39 -10.71
C GLY A 214 31.09 -29.31 -11.94
N MET A 215 31.34 -28.83 -13.16
CA MET A 215 31.32 -29.66 -14.37
C MET A 215 32.69 -29.70 -15.05
N GLY A 216 33.55 -30.62 -14.60
CA GLY A 216 34.85 -30.82 -15.23
C GLY A 216 35.57 -32.06 -14.76
N VAL A 217 35.00 -33.26 -14.92
CA VAL A 217 35.80 -34.49 -14.89
C VAL A 217 35.34 -35.51 -15.94
N LEU A 218 36.34 -36.10 -16.59
CA LEU A 218 36.41 -37.41 -17.26
C LEU A 218 36.12 -37.47 -18.77
N GLY A 219 37.17 -37.82 -19.53
CA GLY A 219 37.00 -38.82 -20.58
C GLY A 219 37.89 -38.72 -21.82
N PHE A 220 39.21 -38.92 -21.71
CA PHE A 220 39.99 -39.44 -22.85
C PHE A 220 40.99 -40.51 -22.40
N MET A 221 40.50 -41.75 -22.29
CA MET A 221 41.33 -42.95 -22.34
C MET A 221 40.62 -44.04 -23.16
N ARG A 222 41.02 -44.19 -24.43
CA ARG A 222 40.90 -45.39 -25.29
C ARG A 222 41.41 -44.99 -26.68
N ARG A 223 42.14 -45.78 -27.47
CA ARG A 223 42.62 -47.16 -27.40
C ARG A 223 43.64 -47.31 -28.56
N ARG A 224 44.77 -48.01 -28.34
CA ARG A 224 45.65 -48.51 -29.40
C ARG A 224 44.94 -49.58 -30.27
N ARG A 225 45.26 -49.63 -31.56
CA ARG A 225 45.38 -50.85 -32.42
C ARG A 225 46.15 -50.46 -33.70
N THR A 226 47.43 -50.84 -33.82
CA THR A 226 47.98 -52.01 -34.57
C THR A 226 47.86 -51.93 -36.09
N ALA A 227 49.03 -51.84 -36.73
CA ALA A 227 49.46 -52.73 -37.81
C ALA A 227 50.92 -53.10 -37.52
#